data_AF-A0A7V1ZWZ1-F1
#
_entry.id   AF-A0A7V1ZWZ1-F1
#
_cell.length_a   1.000
_cell.length_b   1.000
_cell.length_c   1.000
_cell.angle_alpha   90.00
_cell.angle_beta   90.00
_cell.angle_gamma   90.00
#
_symmetry.space_group_name_H-M   'P 1'
#
loop_
_entity.id
_entity.type
_entity.pdbx_description
1 polymer ?
#
loop_
_entity_poly.entity_id
_entity_poly.type
_entity_poly.pdbx_seq_one_letter_code
_entity_poly.pdbx_strand_id
1 'polypeptide(L)'
;MIMRNFWKILWITTLIIMGLQILFYYPQLPDRMTVHFDFSGNPDGWSDKTTFLMLMIAAIAICNIWLPISGWLFKVMPDSLINAPHKEFWLASEKNREKLVEITNTMLAMVLGATNLIFIYALKYTYDMNTRNSSELELWYMVFPIVFVLIIPIVYYLIKLRVPDRAGQSSQ
;
A
#
# COMPACT_ATOMS: atom_id res chain seq x y z
N MET A 1 2.32 -20.92 -8.51
CA MET A 1 1.31 -19.99 -9.07
C MET A 1 0.55 -19.23 -7.96
N ILE A 2 0.07 -19.90 -6.92
CA ILE A 2 -0.69 -19.27 -5.80
C ILE A 2 0.14 -18.23 -5.03
N MET A 3 1.38 -18.54 -4.63
CA MET A 3 2.27 -17.58 -3.95
C MET A 3 2.62 -16.34 -4.79
N ARG A 4 2.66 -16.45 -6.12
CA ARG A 4 3.00 -15.32 -7.01
C ARG A 4 1.93 -14.23 -6.98
N ASN A 5 0.67 -14.64 -6.84
CA ASN A 5 -0.48 -13.74 -6.86
C ASN A 5 -0.98 -13.41 -5.46
N PHE A 6 -0.48 -14.08 -4.42
CA PHE A 6 -0.92 -13.89 -3.03
C PHE A 6 -0.99 -12.42 -2.62
N TRP A 7 0.09 -11.65 -2.84
CA TRP A 7 0.14 -10.23 -2.46
C TRP A 7 -0.85 -9.37 -3.22
N LYS A 8 -1.11 -9.67 -4.49
CA LYS A 8 -2.11 -8.97 -5.30
C LYS A 8 -3.53 -9.32 -4.85
N ILE A 9 -3.77 -10.59 -4.49
CA ILE A 9 -5.03 -11.05 -3.92
C ILE A 9 -5.28 -10.34 -2.59
N LEU A 10 -4.30 -10.34 -1.69
CA LEU A 10 -4.38 -9.63 -0.42
C LEU A 10 -4.70 -8.14 -0.63
N TRP A 11 -3.98 -7.48 -1.54
CA TRP A 11 -4.25 -6.09 -1.91
C TRP A 11 -5.70 -5.87 -2.38
N ILE A 12 -6.21 -6.67 -3.32
CA ILE A 12 -7.61 -6.57 -3.77
C ILE A 12 -8.59 -6.85 -2.63
N THR A 13 -8.32 -7.87 -1.81
CA THR A 13 -9.16 -8.22 -0.66
C THR A 13 -9.25 -7.04 0.32
N THR A 14 -8.13 -6.37 0.63
CA THR A 14 -8.16 -5.19 1.50
C THR A 14 -8.94 -4.02 0.90
N LEU A 15 -8.87 -3.79 -0.42
CA LEU A 15 -9.70 -2.79 -1.10
C LEU A 15 -11.20 -3.10 -0.97
N ILE A 16 -11.58 -4.37 -1.16
CA ILE A 16 -12.97 -4.80 -1.02
C ILE A 16 -13.44 -4.59 0.43
N ILE A 17 -12.63 -4.97 1.42
CA ILE A 17 -12.96 -4.77 2.84
C ILE A 17 -13.15 -3.27 3.14
N MET A 18 -12.28 -2.39 2.66
CA MET A 18 -12.45 -0.94 2.84
C MET A 18 -13.73 -0.42 2.19
N GLY A 19 -14.05 -0.89 0.98
CA GLY A 19 -15.29 -0.52 0.31
C GLY A 19 -16.52 -0.94 1.13
N LEU A 20 -16.52 -2.16 1.66
CA LEU A 20 -17.58 -2.65 2.55
C LEU A 20 -17.67 -1.86 3.86
N GLN A 21 -16.53 -1.51 4.47
CA GLN A 21 -16.48 -0.66 5.66
C GLN A 21 -17.09 0.71 5.39
N ILE A 22 -16.71 1.36 4.29
CA ILE A 22 -17.24 2.67 3.91
C ILE A 22 -18.76 2.59 3.74
N LEU A 23 -19.26 1.59 2.99
CA LEU A 23 -20.70 1.40 2.77
C LEU A 23 -21.47 1.16 4.07
N PHE A 24 -20.88 0.42 5.00
CA PHE A 24 -21.52 0.10 6.28
C PHE A 24 -21.44 1.26 7.29
N TYR A 25 -20.29 1.93 7.41
CA TYR A 25 -20.04 2.98 8.41
C TYR A 25 -20.67 4.32 8.04
N TYR A 26 -20.60 4.73 6.77
CA TYR A 26 -21.06 6.06 6.34
C TYR A 26 -22.47 6.45 6.79
N PRO A 27 -23.52 5.60 6.66
CA PRO A 27 -24.87 5.98 7.08
C PRO A 27 -25.03 6.12 8.60
N GLN A 28 -24.12 5.56 9.39
CA GLN A 28 -24.16 5.56 10.85
C GLN A 28 -23.33 6.71 11.47
N LEU A 29 -22.50 7.38 10.65
CA LEU A 29 -21.65 8.47 11.13
C LEU A 29 -22.47 9.76 11.34
N PRO A 30 -22.20 10.52 12.42
CA PRO A 30 -22.82 11.81 12.65
C PRO A 30 -22.37 12.81 11.57
N ASP A 31 -23.22 13.80 11.28
CA ASP A 31 -22.91 14.80 10.24
C ASP A 31 -21.64 15.59 10.54
N ARG A 32 -21.33 15.81 11.83
CA ARG A 32 -20.07 16.36 12.32
C ARG A 32 -19.36 15.32 13.18
N MET A 33 -18.12 15.01 12.83
CA MET A 33 -17.35 13.92 13.42
C MET A 33 -15.91 14.33 13.72
N THR A 34 -15.29 13.67 14.68
CA THR A 34 -13.85 13.72 14.94
C THR A 34 -13.12 12.99 13.82
N VAL A 35 -12.08 13.60 13.26
CA VAL A 35 -11.26 13.02 12.17
C VAL A 35 -9.77 13.04 12.47
N HIS A 36 -9.34 13.74 13.52
CA HIS A 36 -7.96 13.79 13.97
C HIS A 36 -7.90 13.56 15.49
N PHE A 37 -6.84 12.89 15.90
CA PHE A 37 -6.58 12.53 17.28
C PHE A 37 -5.13 12.86 17.61
N ASP A 38 -4.90 13.37 18.82
CA ASP A 38 -3.56 13.62 19.34
C ASP A 38 -2.82 12.31 19.68
N PHE A 39 -1.56 12.41 20.11
CA PHE A 39 -0.75 11.24 20.50
C PHE A 39 -1.29 10.47 21.72
N SER A 40 -2.16 11.09 22.51
CA SER A 40 -2.84 10.45 23.65
C SER A 40 -4.18 9.82 23.24
N GLY A 41 -4.58 9.94 21.97
CA GLY A 41 -5.86 9.46 21.44
C GLY A 41 -7.04 10.38 21.70
N ASN A 42 -6.80 11.62 22.13
CA ASN A 42 -7.88 12.59 22.34
C ASN A 42 -8.30 13.23 21.01
N PRO A 43 -9.61 13.44 20.78
CA PRO A 43 -10.10 14.27 19.68
C PRO A 43 -9.56 15.70 19.72
N ASP A 44 -8.89 16.15 18.65
CA ASP A 44 -8.40 17.52 18.49
C ASP A 44 -8.71 18.13 17.11
N GLY A 45 -9.33 17.37 16.19
CA GLY A 45 -9.78 17.87 14.89
C GLY A 45 -11.10 17.26 14.42
N TRP A 46 -11.94 18.09 13.81
CA TRP A 46 -13.30 17.74 13.37
C TRP A 46 -13.54 18.10 11.92
N SER A 47 -14.43 17.36 11.28
CA SER A 47 -14.91 17.60 9.92
C SER A 47 -16.37 17.18 9.79
N ASP A 48 -17.04 17.61 8.72
CA ASP A 48 -18.26 16.94 8.30
C ASP A 48 -17.96 15.57 7.66
N LYS A 49 -18.90 14.64 7.74
CA LYS A 49 -18.74 13.26 7.27
C LYS A 49 -18.54 13.13 5.76
N THR A 50 -19.08 14.07 4.97
CA THR A 50 -18.96 14.05 3.51
C THR A 50 -17.56 14.47 3.08
N THR A 51 -17.01 15.54 3.66
CA THR A 51 -15.61 15.95 3.46
C THR A 51 -14.64 14.86 3.89
N PHE A 52 -14.86 14.24 5.05
CA PHE A 52 -14.06 13.10 5.50
C PHE A 52 -14.05 11.97 4.47
N LEU A 53 -15.24 11.57 4.00
CA LEU A 53 -15.36 10.48 3.03
C LEU A 53 -14.64 10.81 1.71
N MET A 54 -14.81 12.03 1.18
CA MET A 54 -14.16 12.44 -0.06
C MET A 54 -12.63 12.39 0.05
N LEU A 55 -12.08 12.91 1.14
CA LEU A 55 -10.64 12.87 1.39
C LEU A 55 -10.12 11.44 1.55
N MET A 56 -10.87 10.60 2.26
CA MET A 56 -10.51 9.19 2.44
C MET A 56 -10.53 8.41 1.12
N ILE A 57 -11.57 8.57 0.29
CA ILE A 57 -11.65 7.96 -1.04
C ILE A 57 -10.51 8.45 -1.93
N ALA A 58 -10.23 9.76 -1.92
CA ALA A 58 -9.13 10.34 -2.70
C ALA A 58 -7.77 9.77 -2.25
N ALA A 59 -7.51 9.68 -0.95
CA ALA A 59 -6.29 9.10 -0.41
C ALA A 59 -6.14 7.62 -0.80
N ILE A 60 -7.20 6.82 -0.62
CA ILE A 60 -7.21 5.41 -1.02
C ILE A 60 -6.94 5.27 -2.53
N ALA A 61 -7.59 6.07 -3.37
CA ALA A 61 -7.42 6.03 -4.82
C ALA A 61 -5.99 6.41 -5.24
N ILE A 62 -5.48 7.54 -4.74
CA ILE A 62 -4.12 8.03 -5.05
C ILE A 62 -3.06 7.03 -4.59
N CYS A 63 -3.22 6.42 -3.43
CA CYS A 63 -2.28 5.39 -2.96
C CYS A 63 -2.36 4.12 -3.82
N ASN A 64 -3.55 3.67 -4.21
CA ASN A 64 -3.71 2.35 -4.82
C ASN A 64 -3.60 2.33 -6.35
N ILE A 65 -3.70 3.48 -7.03
CA ILE A 65 -3.65 3.55 -8.50
C ILE A 65 -2.32 3.11 -9.10
N TRP A 66 -1.23 3.14 -8.33
CA TRP A 66 0.11 2.85 -8.83
C TRP A 66 0.32 1.41 -9.28
N LEU A 67 -0.31 0.43 -8.63
CA LEU A 67 -0.15 -0.98 -8.98
C LEU A 67 -0.75 -1.39 -10.33
N PRO A 68 -1.97 -0.97 -10.72
CA PRO A 68 -2.50 -1.28 -12.04
C PRO A 68 -1.76 -0.53 -13.16
N ILE A 69 -1.26 0.68 -12.92
CA ILE A 69 -0.59 1.47 -13.96
C ILE A 69 0.91 1.16 -14.11
N SER A 70 1.56 0.62 -13.09
CA SER A 70 3.01 0.40 -13.07
C SER A 70 3.49 -0.42 -14.27
N GLY A 71 2.78 -1.49 -14.64
CA GLY A 71 3.17 -2.34 -15.77
C GLY A 71 3.19 -1.60 -17.10
N TRP A 72 2.28 -0.66 -17.31
CA TRP A 72 2.29 0.22 -18.49
C TRP A 72 3.38 1.29 -18.36
N LEU A 73 3.51 1.92 -17.19
CA LEU A 73 4.52 2.97 -16.93
C LEU A 73 5.93 2.45 -17.20
N PHE A 74 6.27 1.26 -16.69
CA PHE A 74 7.54 0.60 -16.93
C PHE A 74 7.75 0.19 -18.38
N LYS A 75 6.71 0.14 -19.24
CA LYS A 75 6.91 -0.11 -20.67
C LYS A 75 7.31 1.17 -21.40
N VAL A 76 6.65 2.29 -21.09
CA VAL A 76 6.77 3.55 -21.82
C VAL A 76 7.84 4.50 -21.29
N MET A 77 8.27 4.33 -20.03
CA MET A 77 9.25 5.24 -19.44
C MET A 77 10.67 5.01 -19.98
N PRO A 78 11.46 6.08 -20.18
CA PRO A 78 12.87 5.98 -20.51
C PRO A 78 13.68 5.26 -19.42
N ASP A 79 14.68 4.50 -19.83
CA ASP A 79 15.59 3.77 -18.92
C ASP A 79 16.33 4.70 -17.93
N SER A 80 16.52 5.98 -18.29
CA SER A 80 17.13 6.99 -17.41
C SER A 80 16.28 7.32 -16.18
N LEU A 81 14.96 7.11 -16.24
CA LEU A 81 14.03 7.33 -15.13
C LEU A 81 13.87 6.08 -14.25
N ILE A 82 14.39 4.93 -14.67
CA ILE A 82 14.32 3.69 -13.90
C ILE A 82 15.50 3.64 -12.93
N ASN A 83 15.20 3.84 -11.64
CA ASN A 83 16.17 3.63 -10.57
C ASN A 83 16.04 2.21 -10.01
N ALA A 84 16.99 1.35 -10.37
CA ALA A 84 17.07 -0.02 -9.86
C ALA A 84 18.53 -0.45 -9.61
N PRO A 85 18.82 -1.25 -8.57
CA PRO A 85 20.12 -1.89 -8.40
C PRO A 85 20.52 -2.65 -9.67
N HIS A 86 21.76 -2.52 -10.13
CA HIS A 86 22.26 -3.18 -11.34
C HIS A 86 21.39 -2.94 -12.59
N LYS A 87 20.87 -1.71 -12.78
CA LYS A 87 19.95 -1.36 -13.88
C LYS A 87 20.42 -1.82 -15.25
N GLU A 88 21.73 -1.80 -15.53
CA GLU A 88 22.31 -2.24 -16.80
C GLU A 88 21.95 -3.70 -17.11
N PHE A 89 22.05 -4.58 -16.11
CA PHE A 89 21.67 -5.99 -16.26
C PHE A 89 20.16 -6.17 -16.46
N TRP A 90 19.36 -5.45 -15.67
CA TRP A 90 17.90 -5.59 -15.69
C TRP A 90 17.26 -5.00 -16.95
N LEU A 91 17.86 -3.96 -17.52
CA LEU A 91 17.36 -3.27 -18.72
C LEU A 91 18.01 -3.77 -20.02
N ALA A 92 19.06 -4.60 -19.94
CA ALA A 92 19.76 -5.14 -21.13
C ALA A 92 18.88 -6.03 -22.03
N SER A 93 17.77 -6.58 -21.54
CA SER A 93 16.86 -7.39 -22.36
C SER A 93 15.42 -7.25 -21.90
N GLU A 94 14.48 -7.42 -22.83
CA GLU A 94 13.04 -7.41 -22.53
C GLU A 94 12.68 -8.43 -21.45
N LYS A 95 13.24 -9.65 -21.52
CA LYS A 95 13.05 -10.69 -20.52
C LYS A 95 13.52 -10.29 -19.11
N ASN A 96 14.64 -9.60 -18.99
CA ASN A 96 15.12 -9.13 -17.68
C ASN A 96 14.25 -7.96 -17.17
N ARG A 97 13.79 -7.09 -18.09
CA ARG A 97 12.90 -5.97 -17.77
C ARG A 97 11.54 -6.47 -17.28
N GLU A 98 10.98 -7.50 -17.91
CA GLU A 98 9.74 -8.14 -17.45
C GLU A 98 9.88 -8.70 -16.02
N LYS A 99 11.03 -9.31 -15.70
CA LYS A 99 11.32 -9.78 -14.33
C LYS A 99 11.47 -8.64 -13.34
N LEU A 100 12.14 -7.55 -13.72
CA LEU A 100 12.24 -6.33 -12.90
C LEU A 100 10.84 -5.79 -12.58
N VAL A 101 9.95 -5.74 -13.58
CA VAL A 101 8.56 -5.31 -13.42
C VAL A 101 7.78 -6.27 -12.53
N GLU A 102 7.97 -7.59 -12.67
CA GLU A 102 7.34 -8.59 -11.80
C GLU A 102 7.74 -8.39 -10.33
N ILE A 103 9.05 -8.29 -10.05
CA ILE A 103 9.60 -8.06 -8.71
C ILE A 103 9.07 -6.75 -8.13
N THR A 104 9.08 -5.68 -8.92
CA THR A 104 8.59 -4.36 -8.52
C THR A 104 7.09 -4.39 -8.21
N ASN A 105 6.28 -5.06 -9.04
CA ASN A 105 4.85 -5.19 -8.82
C ASN A 105 4.52 -6.02 -7.58
N THR A 106 5.31 -7.05 -7.30
CA THR A 106 5.15 -7.81 -6.05
C THR A 106 5.48 -6.95 -4.84
N MET A 107 6.57 -6.17 -4.88
CA MET A 107 6.91 -5.21 -3.83
C MET A 107 5.82 -4.16 -3.64
N LEU A 108 5.32 -3.55 -4.72
CA LEU A 108 4.22 -2.58 -4.68
C LEU A 108 2.96 -3.19 -4.06
N ALA A 109 2.59 -4.43 -4.43
CA ALA A 109 1.44 -5.11 -3.84
C ALA A 109 1.62 -5.35 -2.32
N MET A 110 2.84 -5.65 -1.85
CA MET A 110 3.14 -5.75 -0.42
C MET A 110 2.96 -4.41 0.31
N VAL A 111 3.57 -3.35 -0.23
CA VAL A 111 3.46 -1.99 0.33
C VAL A 111 1.99 -1.56 0.40
N LEU A 112 1.28 -1.64 -0.72
CA LEU A 112 -0.11 -1.17 -0.81
C LEU A 112 -1.08 -2.03 -0.01
N GLY A 113 -0.87 -3.35 0.05
CA GLY A 113 -1.64 -4.22 0.91
C GLY A 113 -1.50 -3.83 2.40
N ALA A 114 -0.28 -3.56 2.85
CA ALA A 114 -0.04 -3.13 4.23
C ALA A 114 -0.54 -1.69 4.51
N THR A 115 -0.38 -0.76 3.56
CA THR A 115 -1.00 0.58 3.64
C THR A 115 -2.53 0.48 3.74
N ASN A 116 -3.16 -0.42 3.00
CA ASN A 116 -4.60 -0.63 3.10
C ASN A 116 -5.02 -1.20 4.47
N LEU A 117 -4.19 -2.01 5.13
CA LEU A 117 -4.46 -2.42 6.52
C LEU A 117 -4.45 -1.22 7.47
N ILE A 118 -3.56 -0.24 7.26
CA ILE A 118 -3.56 1.02 8.04
C ILE A 118 -4.87 1.79 7.80
N PHE A 119 -5.32 1.92 6.55
CA PHE A 119 -6.59 2.57 6.24
C PHE A 119 -7.81 1.84 6.83
N ILE A 120 -7.87 0.50 6.74
CA ILE A 120 -8.92 -0.33 7.35
C ILE A 120 -9.00 -0.07 8.86
N TYR A 121 -7.82 -0.03 9.51
CA TYR A 121 -7.73 0.22 10.93
C TYR A 121 -8.17 1.64 11.28
N ALA A 122 -7.69 2.64 10.54
CA ALA A 122 -8.05 4.05 10.74
C ALA A 122 -9.55 4.29 10.56
N LEU A 123 -10.16 3.69 9.54
CA LEU A 123 -11.61 3.73 9.30
C LEU A 123 -12.38 3.14 10.49
N LYS A 124 -11.99 1.94 10.97
CA LYS A 124 -12.62 1.29 12.12
C LYS A 124 -12.48 2.12 13.40
N TYR A 125 -11.27 2.61 13.68
CA TYR A 125 -10.99 3.43 14.86
C TYR A 125 -11.82 4.71 14.84
N THR A 126 -11.83 5.42 13.71
CA THR A 126 -12.61 6.65 13.53
C THR A 126 -14.10 6.37 13.71
N TYR A 127 -14.61 5.28 13.13
CA TYR A 127 -16.00 4.86 13.28
C TYR A 127 -16.38 4.61 14.74
N ASP A 128 -15.59 3.81 15.46
CA ASP A 128 -15.85 3.48 16.86
C ASP A 128 -15.83 4.73 17.74
N MET A 129 -14.82 5.60 17.58
CA MET A 129 -14.72 6.83 18.35
C MET A 129 -15.90 7.76 18.11
N ASN A 130 -16.45 7.82 16.90
CA ASN A 130 -17.58 8.69 16.57
C ASN A 130 -18.96 8.10 16.85
N THR A 131 -19.09 6.79 17.05
CA THR A 131 -20.38 6.12 17.32
C THR A 131 -20.50 5.64 18.76
N ARG A 132 -19.38 5.35 19.43
CA ARG A 132 -19.32 4.75 20.77
C ARG A 132 -18.47 5.56 21.76
N ASN A 133 -17.84 6.66 21.32
CA ASN A 133 -16.88 7.46 22.11
C ASN A 133 -15.74 6.62 22.72
N SER A 134 -15.47 5.45 22.15
CA SER A 134 -14.48 4.49 22.61
C SER A 134 -14.15 3.54 21.47
N SER A 135 -12.92 3.02 21.45
CA SER A 135 -12.52 1.95 20.56
C SER A 135 -11.73 0.90 21.33
N GLU A 136 -11.99 -0.37 21.04
CA GLU A 136 -11.18 -1.50 21.54
C GLU A 136 -9.81 -1.56 20.83
N LEU A 137 -9.66 -0.81 19.74
CA LEU A 137 -8.46 -0.73 18.93
C LEU A 137 -7.56 0.39 19.47
N GLU A 138 -6.40 0.05 20.02
CA GLU A 138 -5.42 1.03 20.49
C GLU A 138 -4.56 1.56 19.32
N LEU A 139 -4.36 2.89 19.21
CA LEU A 139 -3.64 3.49 18.07
C LEU A 139 -2.26 2.85 17.79
N TRP A 140 -1.57 2.36 18.84
CA TRP A 140 -0.26 1.73 18.69
C TRP A 140 -0.28 0.43 17.87
N TYR A 141 -1.42 -0.27 17.73
CA TYR A 141 -1.50 -1.44 16.85
C TYR A 141 -1.22 -1.08 15.37
N MET A 142 -1.38 0.19 14.97
CA MET A 142 -0.97 0.66 13.63
C MET A 142 0.55 0.60 13.39
N VAL A 143 1.37 0.50 14.45
CA VAL A 143 2.84 0.45 14.30
C VAL A 143 3.28 -0.81 13.53
N PHE A 144 2.62 -1.95 13.74
CA PHE A 144 2.99 -3.19 13.05
C PHE A 144 2.89 -3.11 11.52
N PRO A 145 1.75 -2.70 10.92
CA PRO A 145 1.67 -2.53 9.47
C PRO A 145 2.58 -1.40 8.95
N ILE A 146 2.84 -0.35 9.73
CA ILE A 146 3.83 0.69 9.37
C ILE A 146 5.24 0.09 9.26
N VAL A 147 5.68 -0.65 10.28
CA VAL A 147 6.99 -1.31 10.27
C VAL A 147 7.08 -2.30 9.12
N PHE A 148 6.00 -3.04 8.85
CA PHE A 148 5.91 -3.92 7.68
C PHE A 148 6.16 -3.14 6.38
N VAL A 149 5.47 -2.01 6.16
CA VAL A 149 5.65 -1.15 4.98
C VAL A 149 7.09 -0.69 4.81
N LEU A 150 7.76 -0.33 5.91
CA LEU A 150 9.10 0.26 5.87
C LEU A 150 10.22 -0.77 5.66
N ILE A 151 10.07 -2.01 6.15
CA ILE A 151 11.22 -2.95 6.21
C ILE A 151 11.08 -4.09 5.20
N ILE A 152 9.94 -4.79 5.20
CA ILE A 152 9.82 -6.08 4.51
C ILE A 152 9.87 -5.93 2.98
N PRO A 153 9.14 -4.99 2.35
CA PRO A 153 9.24 -4.75 0.91
C PRO A 153 10.64 -4.35 0.47
N ILE A 154 11.34 -3.54 1.28
CA ILE A 154 12.72 -3.10 0.98
C ILE A 154 13.66 -4.31 0.99
N VAL A 155 13.63 -5.12 2.06
CA VAL A 155 14.46 -6.32 2.16
C VAL A 155 14.17 -7.29 1.02
N TYR A 156 12.88 -7.52 0.70
CA TYR A 156 12.48 -8.32 -0.45
C TYR A 156 13.08 -7.79 -1.76
N TYR A 157 12.96 -6.49 -2.01
CA TYR A 157 13.42 -5.85 -3.24
C TYR A 157 14.95 -5.95 -3.37
N LEU A 158 15.67 -5.67 -2.28
CA LEU A 158 17.13 -5.75 -2.23
C LEU A 158 17.65 -7.19 -2.41
N ILE A 159 16.94 -8.20 -1.92
CA ILE A 159 17.32 -9.60 -2.12
C ILE A 159 17.03 -10.04 -3.57
N LYS A 160 15.86 -9.67 -4.11
CA LYS A 160 15.41 -10.16 -5.42
C LYS A 160 16.08 -9.46 -6.60
N LEU A 161 16.57 -8.25 -6.42
CA LEU A 161 17.32 -7.52 -7.45
C LEU A 161 18.84 -7.75 -7.43
N ARG A 162 19.33 -8.69 -6.62
CA ARG A 162 20.72 -9.16 -6.74
C ARG A 162 20.90 -9.87 -8.09
N VAL A 163 21.96 -9.51 -8.81
CA VAL A 163 22.30 -10.17 -10.07
C VAL A 163 22.69 -11.63 -9.76
N PRO A 164 22.20 -12.63 -10.52
CA PRO A 164 22.61 -14.01 -10.33
C PRO A 164 24.12 -14.17 -10.61
N ASP A 165 24.85 -14.86 -9.72
CA ASP A 165 26.33 -15.02 -9.78
C ASP A 165 26.87 -15.53 -11.13
N ARG A 166 26.04 -16.16 -11.95
CA ARG A 166 26.40 -16.70 -13.27
C ARG A 166 26.56 -15.64 -14.38
N ALA A 167 26.08 -14.40 -14.17
CA ALA A 167 26.23 -13.33 -15.17
C ALA A 167 27.67 -12.82 -15.30
N GLY A 168 28.54 -13.08 -14.31
CA GLY A 168 29.96 -12.76 -14.36
C GLY A 168 30.85 -13.84 -14.99
N GLN A 169 30.28 -14.98 -15.42
CA GLN A 169 31.04 -16.13 -15.93
C GLN A 169 30.96 -16.31 -17.45
N SER A 170 30.17 -15.51 -18.18
CA SER A 170 30.03 -15.60 -19.64
C SER A 170 30.97 -14.67 -20.42
N SER A 171 31.99 -14.12 -19.75
CA SER A 171 33.01 -13.25 -20.34
C SER A 171 34.43 -13.80 -20.19
N GLN A 172 34.57 -15.13 -20.03
CA GLN A 172 35.83 -15.86 -20.18
C GLN A 172 35.70 -16.91 -21.29
#